data_AF-A0A840DCY1-F1
#
_entry.id   AF-A0A840DCY1-F1
#
_cell.length_a   1.000
_cell.length_b   1.000
_cell.length_c   1.000
_cell.angle_alpha   90.00
_cell.angle_beta   90.00
_cell.angle_gamma   90.00
#
_symmetry.space_group_name_H-M   'P 1'
#
loop_
_entity.id
_entity.type
_entity.pdbx_description
1 polymer ?
#
loop_
_entity_poly.entity_id
_entity_poly.type
_entity_poly.pdbx_seq_one_letter_code
_entity_poly.pdbx_strand_id
1 'polypeptide(L)'
;SALDRSFIDKFDLYLKIDRRLAPGTILIYTTRLGTIIGEAITEGIISKNPFAGYEAERPERQQKYLTRKELNKLMTTQFTKPKHYLIRDLFLFSCYTGIPYCDMCKLSDEDISVAEDNVVWIKTFREKTGIDYEIPMLEIPLQILERYRGTATNGRLLPMYPNGELNRALKNIARICGIARRLTWHCGRHTYATEITLSQGVPIETVSRMLGHSQISTTQIYAKITNDKIDEDMKMLEKRIAGKFKFAI
;
A
#
# COMPACT_ATOMS: atom_id res chain seq x y z
N SER A 1 0.29 -37.78 22.90
CA SER A 1 1.04 -37.08 21.84
C SER A 1 1.75 -35.90 22.49
N ALA A 2 3.03 -35.67 22.19
CA ALA A 2 3.76 -34.49 22.72
C ALA A 2 3.29 -33.16 22.10
N LEU A 3 2.61 -33.24 20.96
CA LEU A 3 2.03 -32.12 20.25
C LEU A 3 0.51 -32.12 20.49
N ASP A 4 0.11 -31.33 21.49
CA ASP A 4 -1.27 -31.18 21.95
C ASP A 4 -1.62 -29.70 22.13
N ARG A 5 -2.83 -29.43 22.64
CA ARG A 5 -3.26 -28.04 22.86
C ARG A 5 -2.37 -27.29 23.86
N SER A 6 -1.95 -27.96 24.92
CA SER A 6 -1.08 -27.35 25.95
C SER A 6 0.28 -26.96 25.36
N PHE A 7 0.80 -27.72 24.39
CA PHE A 7 2.00 -27.32 23.65
C PHE A 7 1.79 -26.00 22.89
N ILE A 8 0.65 -25.83 22.19
CA ILE A 8 0.36 -24.60 21.44
C ILE A 8 0.27 -23.40 22.38
N ASP A 9 -0.39 -23.53 23.53
CA ASP A 9 -0.50 -22.46 24.51
C ASP A 9 0.86 -22.09 25.11
N LYS A 10 1.70 -23.09 25.43
CA LYS A 10 3.07 -22.86 25.91
C LYS A 10 3.95 -22.21 24.84
N PHE A 11 3.78 -22.60 23.57
CA PHE A 11 4.51 -21.99 22.46
C PHE A 11 4.10 -20.52 22.28
N ASP A 12 2.80 -20.22 22.29
CA ASP A 12 2.30 -18.84 22.25
C ASP A 12 2.85 -18.00 23.42
N LEU A 13 2.80 -18.56 24.64
CA LEU A 13 3.34 -17.91 25.84
C LEU A 13 4.85 -17.66 25.72
N TYR A 14 5.61 -18.63 25.22
CA TYR A 14 7.04 -18.49 24.96
C TYR A 14 7.34 -17.37 23.96
N LEU A 15 6.56 -17.28 22.88
CA LEU A 15 6.73 -16.19 21.90
C LEU A 15 6.40 -14.81 22.50
N LYS A 16 5.44 -14.75 23.42
CA LYS A 16 5.02 -13.53 24.12
C LYS A 16 6.00 -13.09 25.21
N ILE A 17 6.37 -13.99 26.12
CA ILE A 17 7.10 -13.66 27.35
C ILE A 17 8.60 -13.74 27.14
N ASP A 18 9.10 -14.87 26.66
CA ASP A 18 10.53 -15.13 26.52
C ASP A 18 11.10 -14.40 25.29
N ARG A 19 10.39 -14.47 24.16
CA ARG A 19 10.84 -13.84 22.90
C ARG A 19 10.37 -12.40 22.74
N ARG A 20 9.38 -11.96 23.52
CA ARG A 20 8.83 -10.59 23.50
C ARG A 20 8.46 -10.12 22.09
N LEU A 21 7.90 -11.02 21.29
CA LEU A 21 7.52 -10.71 19.91
C LEU A 21 6.23 -9.88 19.89
N ALA A 22 6.08 -9.04 18.87
CA ALA A 22 4.84 -8.31 18.65
C ALA A 22 3.70 -9.30 18.28
N PRO A 23 2.44 -9.02 18.67
CA PRO A 23 1.30 -9.89 18.38
C PRO A 23 1.16 -10.27 16.90
N GLY A 24 1.42 -9.31 15.99
CA GLY A 24 1.39 -9.59 14.55
C GLY A 24 2.46 -10.58 14.08
N THR A 25 3.63 -10.61 14.74
CA THR A 25 4.69 -11.60 14.47
C THR A 25 4.31 -12.96 15.01
N ILE A 26 3.72 -13.01 16.21
CA ILE A 26 3.22 -14.24 16.83
C ILE A 26 2.17 -14.88 15.94
N LEU A 27 1.19 -14.10 15.48
CA LEU A 27 0.14 -14.54 14.54
C LEU A 27 0.74 -15.19 13.28
N ILE A 28 1.81 -14.61 12.71
CA ILE A 28 2.49 -15.18 11.54
C ILE A 28 3.10 -16.55 11.89
N TYR A 29 3.77 -16.67 13.03
CA TYR A 29 4.42 -17.92 13.44
C TYR A 29 3.41 -19.01 13.74
N THR A 30 2.33 -18.69 14.45
CA THR A 30 1.30 -19.66 14.81
C THR A 30 0.46 -20.06 13.60
N THR A 31 0.21 -19.14 12.66
CA THR A 31 -0.41 -19.47 11.35
C THR A 31 0.47 -20.43 10.55
N ARG A 32 1.77 -20.15 10.43
CA ARG A 32 2.70 -21.02 9.69
C ARG A 32 2.81 -22.40 10.31
N LEU A 33 2.92 -22.47 11.64
CA LEU A 33 2.92 -23.75 12.35
C LEU A 33 1.59 -24.48 12.11
N GLY A 34 0.46 -23.77 12.17
CA GLY A 34 -0.86 -24.32 11.85
C GLY A 34 -0.95 -24.90 10.42
N THR A 35 -0.31 -24.27 9.43
CA THR A 35 -0.20 -24.82 8.06
C THR A 35 0.53 -26.16 8.05
N ILE A 36 1.70 -26.24 8.70
CA ILE A 36 2.49 -27.48 8.79
C ILE A 36 1.70 -28.59 9.51
N ILE A 37 0.96 -28.23 10.57
CA ILE A 37 0.07 -29.16 11.27
C ILE A 37 -1.06 -29.65 10.35
N GLY A 38 -1.65 -28.77 9.55
CA GLY A 38 -2.68 -29.14 8.58
C GLY A 38 -2.19 -30.14 7.55
N GLU A 39 -0.97 -29.97 7.05
CA GLU A 39 -0.31 -30.93 6.16
C GLU A 39 -0.10 -32.28 6.86
N ALA A 40 0.44 -32.29 8.08
CA ALA A 40 0.65 -33.52 8.86
C ALA A 40 -0.64 -34.28 9.18
N ILE A 41 -1.77 -33.58 9.37
CA ILE A 41 -3.09 -34.21 9.53
C ILE A 41 -3.54 -34.84 8.21
N THR A 42 -3.37 -34.12 7.10
CA THR A 42 -3.76 -34.57 5.75
C THR A 42 -3.01 -35.84 5.35
N GLU A 43 -1.73 -35.93 5.72
CA GLU A 43 -0.88 -37.10 5.51
C GLU A 43 -1.12 -38.24 6.52
N GLY A 44 -1.99 -38.04 7.52
CA GLY A 44 -2.29 -39.05 8.53
C GLY A 44 -1.20 -39.26 9.59
N ILE A 45 -0.18 -38.39 9.63
CA ILE A 45 0.91 -38.45 10.63
C ILE A 45 0.35 -38.18 12.03
N ILE A 46 -0.60 -37.25 12.14
CA ILE A 46 -1.32 -36.94 13.37
C ILE A 46 -2.83 -36.97 13.14
N SER A 47 -3.58 -37.54 14.09
CA SER A 47 -5.03 -37.70 13.98
C SER A 47 -5.85 -36.59 14.63
N LYS A 48 -5.24 -35.79 15.51
CA LYS A 48 -5.91 -34.72 16.25
C LYS A 48 -5.24 -33.38 15.98
N ASN A 49 -6.04 -32.34 15.74
CA ASN A 49 -5.52 -30.99 15.54
C ASN A 49 -5.19 -30.31 16.88
N PRO A 50 -3.90 -30.06 17.21
CA PRO A 50 -3.51 -29.37 18.43
C PRO A 50 -3.94 -27.89 18.47
N PHE A 51 -4.24 -27.28 17.31
CA PHE A 51 -4.75 -25.91 17.20
C PHE A 51 -6.26 -25.80 17.39
N ALA A 52 -6.98 -26.88 17.68
CA ALA A 52 -8.42 -26.82 17.91
C ALA A 52 -8.75 -25.79 19.02
N GLY A 53 -9.61 -24.83 18.69
CA GLY A 53 -10.01 -23.72 19.57
C GLY A 53 -8.92 -22.70 19.87
N TYR A 54 -7.79 -22.69 19.13
CA TYR A 54 -6.72 -21.70 19.35
C TYR A 54 -7.00 -20.46 18.53
N GLU A 55 -7.02 -19.31 19.21
CA GLU A 55 -7.16 -18.02 18.57
C GLU A 55 -5.97 -17.14 18.93
N ALA A 56 -5.13 -16.86 17.94
CA ALA A 56 -4.07 -15.89 18.08
C ALA A 56 -4.65 -14.48 18.21
N GLU A 57 -4.07 -13.69 19.11
CA GLU A 57 -4.38 -12.27 19.26
C GLU A 57 -4.12 -11.53 17.95
N ARG A 58 -5.14 -10.82 17.45
CA ARG A 58 -5.04 -10.03 16.23
C ARG A 58 -4.85 -8.56 16.62
N PRO A 59 -3.66 -7.98 16.39
CA PRO A 59 -3.45 -6.58 16.71
C PRO A 59 -4.34 -5.69 15.84
N GLU A 60 -4.76 -4.55 16.40
CA GLU A 60 -5.48 -3.55 15.64
C GLU A 60 -4.68 -3.07 14.43
N ARG A 61 -5.38 -2.83 13.32
CA ARG A 61 -4.76 -2.34 12.09
C ARG A 61 -4.39 -0.87 12.27
N GLN A 62 -3.09 -0.59 12.31
CA GLN A 62 -2.58 0.78 12.28
C GLN A 62 -2.75 1.39 10.89
N GLN A 63 -3.04 2.70 10.84
CA GLN A 63 -3.10 3.47 9.61
C GLN A 63 -1.72 3.51 8.92
N LYS A 64 -1.65 3.03 7.67
CA LYS A 64 -0.40 2.96 6.89
C LYS A 64 -0.29 3.97 5.75
N TYR A 65 -1.23 4.91 5.64
CA TYR A 65 -1.32 5.91 4.56
C TYR A 65 -1.29 7.32 5.13
N LEU A 66 -0.73 8.30 4.41
CA LEU A 66 -0.71 9.70 4.83
C LEU A 66 -2.04 10.39 4.67
N THR A 67 -2.40 11.21 5.66
CA THR A 67 -3.56 12.11 5.54
C THR A 67 -3.24 13.29 4.61
N ARG A 68 -4.29 13.96 4.11
CA ARG A 68 -4.16 15.24 3.39
C ARG A 68 -3.24 16.25 4.09
N LYS A 69 -3.37 16.41 5.41
CA LYS A 69 -2.55 17.35 6.20
C LYS A 69 -1.07 16.98 6.18
N GLU A 70 -0.75 15.69 6.24
CA GLU A 70 0.64 15.22 6.21
C GLU A 70 1.25 15.26 4.81
N LEU A 71 0.45 14.98 3.78
CA LEU A 71 0.86 15.22 2.38
C LEU A 71 1.18 16.69 2.15
N ASN A 72 0.32 17.60 2.60
CA ASN A 72 0.57 19.03 2.50
C ASN A 72 1.86 19.44 3.22
N LYS A 73 2.10 18.91 4.43
CA LYS A 73 3.37 19.13 5.13
C LYS A 73 4.57 18.66 4.31
N LEU A 74 4.53 17.46 3.71
CA LEU A 74 5.62 16.99 2.84
C LEU A 74 5.85 17.95 1.68
N MET A 75 4.79 18.36 0.97
CA MET A 75 4.89 19.21 -0.22
C MET A 75 5.45 20.60 0.09
N THR A 76 5.08 21.21 1.22
CA THR A 76 5.42 22.61 1.52
C THR A 76 6.66 22.79 2.40
N THR A 77 7.08 21.77 3.15
CA THR A 77 8.24 21.87 4.04
C THR A 77 9.52 22.14 3.25
N GLN A 78 10.25 23.16 3.66
CA GLN A 78 11.57 23.48 3.12
C GLN A 78 12.64 22.60 3.79
N PHE A 79 13.58 22.12 3.00
CA PHE A 79 14.75 21.38 3.46
C PHE A 79 16.03 22.16 3.21
N THR A 80 17.06 21.83 3.98
CA THR A 80 18.42 22.38 3.81
C THR A 80 19.28 21.57 2.85
N LYS A 81 18.96 20.29 2.64
CA LYS A 81 19.76 19.36 1.83
C LYS A 81 19.07 19.06 0.49
N PRO A 82 19.73 19.25 -0.67
CA PRO A 82 19.17 18.89 -1.98
C PRO A 82 18.64 17.46 -2.06
N LYS A 83 19.36 16.53 -1.42
CA LYS A 83 18.97 15.12 -1.30
C LYS A 83 17.60 14.90 -0.64
N HIS A 84 17.22 15.73 0.33
CA HIS A 84 15.90 15.61 0.97
C HIS A 84 14.77 16.04 0.03
N TYR A 85 15.00 17.06 -0.81
CA TYR A 85 14.04 17.43 -1.86
C TYR A 85 13.84 16.27 -2.84
N LEU A 86 14.93 15.70 -3.35
CA LEU A 86 14.86 14.56 -4.26
C LEU A 86 14.11 13.37 -3.63
N ILE A 87 14.48 12.95 -2.41
CA ILE A 87 13.83 11.81 -1.76
C ILE A 87 12.35 12.09 -1.44
N ARG A 88 12.01 13.33 -1.03
CA ARG A 88 10.61 13.74 -0.87
C ARG A 88 9.86 13.59 -2.20
N ASP A 89 10.41 14.11 -3.28
CA ASP A 89 9.73 14.14 -4.58
C ASP A 89 9.56 12.72 -5.14
N LEU A 90 10.58 11.86 -5.05
CA LEU A 90 10.45 10.44 -5.40
C LEU A 90 9.37 9.74 -4.55
N PHE A 91 9.28 10.07 -3.27
CA PHE A 91 8.24 9.51 -2.40
C PHE A 91 6.84 10.06 -2.75
N LEU A 92 6.72 11.35 -3.10
CA LEU A 92 5.48 11.94 -3.61
C LEU A 92 5.07 11.30 -4.94
N PHE A 93 6.01 11.00 -5.83
CA PHE A 93 5.72 10.23 -7.05
C PHE A 93 5.06 8.89 -6.71
N SER A 94 5.60 8.15 -5.72
CA SER A 94 4.94 6.92 -5.23
C SER A 94 3.58 7.18 -4.57
N CYS A 95 3.39 8.29 -3.86
CA CYS A 95 2.11 8.67 -3.25
C CYS A 95 1.02 8.97 -4.29
N TYR A 96 1.39 9.47 -5.47
CA TYR A 96 0.45 9.89 -6.52
C TYR A 96 0.33 8.90 -7.68
N THR A 97 1.17 7.86 -7.72
CA THR A 97 1.07 6.77 -8.72
C THR A 97 0.79 5.41 -8.09
N GLY A 98 1.12 5.19 -6.82
CA GLY A 98 0.97 3.87 -6.18
C GLY A 98 1.97 2.82 -6.65
N ILE A 99 2.94 3.19 -7.49
CA ILE A 99 3.97 2.29 -8.01
C ILE A 99 4.86 1.80 -6.85
N PRO A 100 5.11 0.49 -6.75
CA PRO A 100 6.00 -0.05 -5.73
C PRO A 100 7.45 0.33 -6.00
N TYR A 101 8.29 0.23 -4.96
CA TYR A 101 9.72 0.53 -5.06
C TYR A 101 10.42 -0.16 -6.26
N CYS A 102 10.25 -1.48 -6.40
CA CYS A 102 10.99 -2.25 -7.41
C CYS A 102 10.63 -1.81 -8.84
N ASP A 103 9.34 -1.71 -9.14
CA ASP A 103 8.84 -1.27 -10.45
C ASP A 103 9.28 0.18 -10.72
N MET A 104 9.22 1.07 -9.71
CA MET A 104 9.68 2.47 -9.85
C MET A 104 11.18 2.60 -10.16
N CYS A 105 12.01 1.69 -9.63
CA CYS A 105 13.44 1.63 -9.98
C CYS A 105 13.71 1.21 -11.43
N LYS A 106 12.73 0.60 -12.09
CA LYS A 106 12.86 0.08 -13.46
C LYS A 106 12.15 0.94 -14.49
N LEU A 107 11.29 1.88 -14.09
CA LEU A 107 10.59 2.76 -15.02
C LEU A 107 11.54 3.41 -16.03
N SER A 108 11.24 3.24 -17.31
CA SER A 108 11.91 3.87 -18.46
C SER A 108 10.92 4.66 -19.31
N ASP A 109 11.42 5.37 -20.32
CA ASP A 109 10.55 6.07 -21.29
C ASP A 109 9.62 5.12 -22.06
N GLU A 110 9.98 3.83 -22.19
CA GLU A 110 9.15 2.82 -22.86
C GLU A 110 7.88 2.47 -22.06
N ASP A 111 7.90 2.65 -20.74
CA ASP A 111 6.74 2.46 -19.88
C ASP A 111 5.76 3.65 -19.95
N ILE A 112 6.10 4.73 -20.67
CA ILE A 112 5.30 5.96 -20.76
C ILE A 112 4.61 6.03 -22.12
N SER A 113 3.29 6.26 -22.08
CA SER A 113 2.49 6.44 -23.30
C SER A 113 1.59 7.67 -23.16
N VAL A 114 1.30 8.33 -24.28
CA VAL A 114 0.38 9.48 -24.35
C VAL A 114 -0.85 9.03 -25.12
N ALA A 115 -2.03 9.14 -24.50
CA ALA A 115 -3.30 8.84 -25.13
C ALA A 115 -3.75 9.97 -26.06
N GLU A 116 -4.77 9.72 -26.89
CA GLU A 116 -5.31 10.69 -27.86
C GLU A 116 -5.83 11.99 -27.20
N ASP A 117 -6.28 11.89 -25.95
CA ASP A 117 -6.74 13.01 -25.13
C ASP A 117 -5.60 13.76 -24.40
N ASN A 118 -4.33 13.46 -24.74
CA ASN A 118 -3.11 13.96 -24.10
C ASN A 118 -2.90 13.51 -22.65
N VAL A 119 -3.68 12.56 -22.14
CA VAL A 119 -3.40 11.97 -20.83
C VAL A 119 -2.17 11.08 -20.95
N VAL A 120 -1.19 11.30 -20.07
CA VAL A 120 0.01 10.47 -20.00
C VAL A 120 -0.24 9.28 -19.06
N TRP A 121 0.10 8.09 -19.52
CA TRP A 121 -0.07 6.83 -18.81
C TRP A 121 1.27 6.19 -18.51
N ILE A 122 1.38 5.60 -17.32
CA ILE A 122 2.41 4.61 -17.02
C ILE A 122 1.80 3.23 -17.29
N LYS A 123 2.40 2.45 -18.18
CA LYS A 123 1.98 1.10 -18.53
C LYS A 123 3.15 0.15 -18.29
N THR A 124 3.03 -0.69 -17.28
CA THR A 124 4.11 -1.59 -16.89
C THR A 124 3.54 -2.82 -16.17
N PHE A 125 4.39 -3.70 -15.65
CA PHE A 125 3.95 -4.90 -14.94
C PHE A 125 4.58 -5.00 -13.55
N ARG A 126 3.84 -5.66 -12.65
CA ARG A 126 4.29 -5.91 -11.28
C ARG A 126 5.44 -6.90 -11.29
N GLU A 127 6.63 -6.50 -10.86
CA GLU A 127 7.80 -7.40 -10.83
C GLU A 127 7.54 -8.68 -10.01
N LYS A 128 6.79 -8.55 -8.90
CA LYS A 128 6.50 -9.67 -8.00
C LYS A 128 5.55 -10.70 -8.62
N THR A 129 4.63 -10.29 -9.48
CA THR A 129 3.48 -11.12 -9.89
C THR A 129 3.30 -11.25 -11.40
N GLY A 130 4.04 -10.48 -12.21
CA GLY A 130 3.88 -10.44 -13.67
C GLY A 130 2.55 -9.86 -14.14
N ILE A 131 1.84 -9.11 -13.28
CA ILE A 131 0.51 -8.56 -13.61
C ILE A 131 0.69 -7.16 -14.18
N ASP A 132 0.20 -6.96 -15.39
CA ASP A 132 0.15 -5.66 -16.04
C ASP A 132 -0.74 -4.69 -15.26
N TYR A 133 -0.32 -3.45 -15.22
CA TYR A 133 -1.12 -2.37 -14.67
C TYR A 133 -0.84 -1.07 -15.42
N GLU A 134 -1.90 -0.26 -15.53
CA GLU A 134 -1.84 1.02 -16.20
C GLU A 134 -2.34 2.11 -15.25
N ILE A 135 -1.62 3.23 -15.20
CA ILE A 135 -1.90 4.33 -14.27
C ILE A 135 -1.92 5.64 -15.06
N PRO A 136 -3.06 6.34 -15.15
CA PRO A 136 -3.10 7.68 -15.70
C PRO A 136 -2.37 8.62 -14.73
N MET A 137 -1.40 9.38 -15.23
CA MET A 137 -0.60 10.28 -14.40
C MET A 137 -1.37 11.54 -14.06
N LEU A 138 -1.35 11.87 -12.77
CA LEU A 138 -1.77 13.17 -12.27
C LEU A 138 -0.66 14.21 -12.46
N GLU A 139 -1.00 15.48 -12.23
CA GLU A 139 -0.09 16.61 -12.44
C GLU A 139 1.21 16.50 -11.61
N ILE A 140 1.13 16.10 -10.34
CA ILE A 140 2.29 16.03 -9.43
C ILE A 140 3.37 15.06 -9.95
N PRO A 141 3.06 13.79 -10.30
CA PRO A 141 4.01 12.90 -10.97
C PRO A 141 4.66 13.49 -12.23
N LEU A 142 3.90 14.20 -13.07
CA LEU A 142 4.41 14.83 -14.29
C LEU A 142 5.44 15.92 -13.98
N GLN A 143 5.13 16.79 -13.02
CA GLN A 143 6.06 17.84 -12.56
C GLN A 143 7.36 17.24 -11.99
N ILE A 144 7.26 16.10 -11.30
CA ILE A 144 8.42 15.40 -10.75
C ILE A 144 9.27 14.78 -11.87
N LEU A 145 8.66 14.13 -12.86
CA LEU A 145 9.37 13.61 -14.03
C LEU A 145 10.11 14.71 -14.77
N GLU A 146 9.46 15.86 -14.99
CA GLU A 146 10.08 16.99 -15.66
C GLU A 146 11.25 17.56 -14.85
N ARG A 147 11.06 17.75 -13.53
CA ARG A 147 12.11 18.26 -12.62
C ARG A 147 13.38 17.41 -12.63
N TYR A 148 13.24 16.10 -12.81
CA TYR A 148 14.36 15.15 -12.75
C TYR A 148 14.72 14.54 -14.10
N ARG A 149 14.19 15.11 -15.20
CA ARG A 149 14.50 14.67 -16.57
C ARG A 149 16.01 14.67 -16.80
N GLY A 150 16.54 13.54 -17.29
CA GLY A 150 17.96 13.37 -17.59
C GLY A 150 18.89 13.25 -16.37
N THR A 151 18.37 13.21 -15.14
CA THR A 151 19.20 13.04 -13.93
C THR A 151 19.46 11.58 -13.56
N ALA A 152 18.64 10.66 -14.10
CA ALA A 152 18.77 9.23 -13.88
C ALA A 152 19.74 8.59 -14.87
N THR A 153 20.35 7.47 -14.47
CA THR A 153 21.30 6.71 -15.30
C THR A 153 20.64 5.45 -15.87
N ASN A 154 21.29 4.83 -16.86
CA ASN A 154 20.89 3.52 -17.42
C ASN A 154 19.47 3.49 -18.02
N GLY A 155 19.04 4.58 -18.67
CA GLY A 155 17.72 4.66 -19.34
C GLY A 155 16.53 4.62 -18.37
N ARG A 156 16.72 4.98 -17.09
CA ARG A 156 15.64 5.08 -16.11
C ARG A 156 15.07 6.50 -16.08
N LEU A 157 13.82 6.64 -15.65
CA LEU A 157 13.16 7.95 -15.51
C LEU A 157 13.57 8.72 -14.25
N LEU A 158 13.90 8.01 -13.17
CA LEU A 158 14.07 8.60 -11.84
C LEU A 158 15.37 8.13 -11.17
N PRO A 159 16.15 9.04 -10.53
CA PRO A 159 17.42 8.70 -9.89
C PRO A 159 17.17 8.04 -8.52
N MET A 160 16.78 6.76 -8.56
CA MET A 160 16.40 5.99 -7.38
C MET A 160 17.60 5.59 -6.51
N TYR A 161 17.41 5.67 -5.19
CA TYR A 161 18.38 5.19 -4.21
C TYR A 161 18.00 3.79 -3.70
N PRO A 162 18.95 3.04 -3.10
CA PRO A 162 18.61 1.81 -2.40
C PRO A 162 17.50 2.00 -1.36
N ASN A 163 16.55 1.06 -1.31
CA ASN A 163 15.38 1.14 -0.43
C ASN A 163 15.73 1.44 1.04
N GLY A 164 16.81 0.85 1.57
CA GLY A 164 17.26 1.09 2.95
C GLY A 164 17.65 2.55 3.20
N GLU A 165 18.24 3.20 2.20
CA GLU A 165 18.64 4.60 2.26
C GLU A 165 17.42 5.53 2.17
N LEU A 166 16.51 5.27 1.22
CA LEU A 166 15.25 6.00 1.10
C LEU A 166 14.47 5.98 2.41
N ASN A 167 14.29 4.79 3.02
CA ASN A 167 13.58 4.67 4.29
C ASN A 167 14.29 5.39 5.44
N ARG A 168 15.63 5.45 5.45
CA ARG A 168 16.39 6.18 6.47
C ARG A 168 16.19 7.69 6.31
N ALA A 169 16.25 8.19 5.07
CA ALA A 169 16.00 9.58 4.77
C ALA A 169 14.54 9.98 5.04
N LEU A 170 13.56 9.13 4.70
CA LEU A 170 12.15 9.36 4.98
C LEU A 170 11.85 9.49 6.47
N LYS A 171 12.55 8.76 7.35
CA LYS A 171 12.45 8.97 8.80
C LYS A 171 12.89 10.38 9.22
N ASN A 172 13.96 10.89 8.61
CA ASN A 172 14.45 12.24 8.91
C ASN A 172 13.53 13.31 8.32
N ILE A 173 13.06 13.12 7.08
CA ILE A 173 12.07 13.99 6.43
C ILE A 173 10.80 14.06 7.27
N ALA A 174 10.27 12.92 7.74
CA ALA A 174 9.10 12.88 8.61
C ALA A 174 9.29 13.74 9.88
N ARG A 175 10.46 13.63 10.52
CA ARG A 175 10.81 14.43 11.70
C ARG A 175 10.81 15.93 11.38
N ILE A 176 11.42 16.33 10.27
CA ILE A 176 11.50 17.73 9.84
C ILE A 176 10.11 18.29 9.52
N CYS A 177 9.25 17.50 8.87
CA CYS A 177 7.87 17.87 8.55
C CYS A 177 6.91 17.86 9.75
N GLY A 178 7.36 17.45 10.94
CA GLY A 178 6.49 17.28 12.11
C GLY A 178 5.40 16.22 11.87
N ILE A 179 5.77 15.11 11.23
CA ILE A 179 4.94 13.93 10.99
C ILE A 179 5.34 12.86 12.02
N ALA A 180 4.45 12.59 12.97
CA ALA A 180 4.74 11.72 14.11
C ALA A 180 4.92 10.24 13.70
N ARG A 181 4.24 9.80 12.64
CA ARG A 181 4.32 8.41 12.18
C ARG A 181 5.65 8.10 11.51
N ARG A 182 6.04 6.83 11.56
CA ARG A 182 7.18 6.32 10.80
C ARG A 182 6.81 6.21 9.32
N LEU A 183 7.44 7.03 8.48
CA LEU A 183 7.37 6.87 7.04
C LEU A 183 8.24 5.69 6.58
N THR A 184 7.65 4.85 5.73
CA THR A 184 8.35 3.84 4.93
C THR A 184 7.97 4.03 3.47
N TRP A 185 8.76 3.50 2.54
CA TRP A 185 8.47 3.65 1.11
C TRP A 185 7.07 3.13 0.74
N HIS A 186 6.69 1.99 1.31
CA HIS A 186 5.38 1.37 1.03
C HIS A 186 4.19 2.23 1.50
N CYS A 187 4.42 3.18 2.43
CA CYS A 187 3.42 4.17 2.81
C CYS A 187 2.94 4.99 1.60
N GLY A 188 3.80 5.25 0.60
CA GLY A 188 3.41 5.96 -0.62
C GLY A 188 2.30 5.24 -1.37
N ARG A 189 2.47 3.94 -1.61
CA ARG A 189 1.45 3.10 -2.23
C ARG A 189 0.14 3.03 -1.45
N HIS A 190 0.21 2.93 -0.12
CA HIS A 190 -0.99 2.99 0.72
C HIS A 190 -1.69 4.35 0.63
N THR A 191 -0.92 5.43 0.53
CA THR A 191 -1.40 6.80 0.36
C THR A 191 -2.10 6.98 -0.97
N TYR A 192 -1.53 6.48 -2.06
CA TYR A 192 -2.19 6.46 -3.36
C TYR A 192 -3.54 5.75 -3.30
N ALA A 193 -3.53 4.52 -2.78
CA ALA A 193 -4.72 3.68 -2.74
C ALA A 193 -5.83 4.27 -1.85
N THR A 194 -5.47 4.90 -0.73
CA THR A 194 -6.48 5.38 0.23
C THR A 194 -6.84 6.84 0.02
N GLU A 195 -5.87 7.75 0.14
CA GLU A 195 -6.10 9.21 0.19
C GLU A 195 -6.30 9.79 -1.21
N ILE A 196 -5.48 9.38 -2.18
CA ILE A 196 -5.50 9.95 -3.54
C ILE A 196 -6.64 9.37 -4.40
N THR A 197 -7.03 8.12 -4.18
CA THR A 197 -8.02 7.43 -5.03
C THR A 197 -9.32 7.09 -4.31
N LEU A 198 -9.35 6.08 -3.42
CA LEU A 198 -10.60 5.62 -2.79
C LEU A 198 -11.35 6.75 -2.05
N SER A 199 -10.64 7.58 -1.29
CA SER A 199 -11.25 8.71 -0.57
C SER A 199 -11.76 9.81 -1.52
N GLN A 200 -11.29 9.83 -2.78
CA GLN A 200 -11.76 10.73 -3.82
C GLN A 200 -12.86 10.10 -4.70
N GLY A 201 -13.38 8.91 -4.33
CA GLY A 201 -14.49 8.25 -5.04
C GLY A 201 -14.09 7.42 -6.25
N VAL A 202 -12.81 7.09 -6.41
CA VAL A 202 -12.40 6.12 -7.44
C VAL A 202 -12.87 4.72 -7.01
N PRO A 203 -13.60 3.96 -7.87
CA PRO A 203 -14.09 2.63 -7.54
C PRO A 203 -12.96 1.66 -7.15
N ILE A 204 -13.24 0.76 -6.21
CA ILE A 204 -12.23 -0.16 -5.66
C ILE A 204 -11.66 -1.10 -6.73
N GLU A 205 -12.46 -1.49 -7.72
CA GLU A 205 -12.06 -2.32 -8.86
C GLU A 205 -11.05 -1.56 -9.73
N THR A 206 -11.30 -0.28 -9.98
CA THR A 206 -10.38 0.60 -10.70
C THR A 206 -9.06 0.75 -9.95
N VAL A 207 -9.11 1.02 -8.64
CA VAL A 207 -7.90 1.11 -7.80
C VAL A 207 -7.15 -0.21 -7.78
N SER A 208 -7.85 -1.35 -7.67
CA SER A 208 -7.26 -2.69 -7.67
C SER A 208 -6.48 -2.96 -8.97
N ARG A 209 -7.06 -2.56 -10.12
CA ARG A 209 -6.43 -2.69 -11.43
C ARG A 209 -5.22 -1.76 -11.57
N MET A 210 -5.32 -0.48 -11.21
CA MET A 210 -4.20 0.47 -11.26
C MET A 210 -3.03 0.05 -10.34
N LEU A 211 -3.33 -0.64 -9.24
CA LEU A 211 -2.32 -1.19 -8.36
C LEU A 211 -1.70 -2.51 -8.88
N GLY A 212 -2.29 -3.19 -9.86
CA GLY A 212 -1.84 -4.52 -10.29
C GLY A 212 -2.04 -5.58 -9.20
N HIS A 213 -3.18 -5.56 -8.52
CA HIS A 213 -3.56 -6.59 -7.55
C HIS A 213 -4.28 -7.75 -8.23
N SER A 214 -3.84 -8.99 -7.98
CA SER A 214 -4.51 -10.22 -8.48
C SER A 214 -5.87 -10.46 -7.85
N GLN A 215 -6.08 -9.98 -6.62
CA GLN A 215 -7.32 -10.16 -5.88
C GLN A 215 -7.78 -8.82 -5.30
N ILE A 216 -9.06 -8.51 -5.50
CA ILE A 216 -9.71 -7.30 -4.96
C ILE A 216 -9.62 -7.25 -3.42
N SER A 217 -9.58 -8.42 -2.76
CA SER A 217 -9.38 -8.55 -1.30
C SER A 217 -8.12 -7.83 -0.80
N THR A 218 -7.08 -7.72 -1.64
CA THR A 218 -5.86 -6.96 -1.32
C THR A 218 -6.12 -5.46 -1.27
N THR A 219 -7.06 -4.96 -2.08
CA THR A 219 -7.45 -3.54 -2.12
C THR A 219 -8.46 -3.21 -1.02
N GLN A 220 -9.26 -4.19 -0.58
CA GLN A 220 -10.22 -4.02 0.53
C GLN A 220 -9.55 -3.59 1.84
N ILE A 221 -8.25 -3.85 2.02
CA ILE A 221 -7.51 -3.38 3.19
C ILE A 221 -7.43 -1.84 3.28
N TYR A 222 -7.69 -1.13 2.17
CA TYR A 222 -7.68 0.34 2.08
C TYR A 222 -9.07 0.96 2.18
N ALA A 223 -10.12 0.17 1.92
CA ALA A 223 -11.48 0.67 1.92
C ALA A 223 -11.91 0.93 3.36
N LYS A 224 -12.12 2.21 3.69
CA LYS A 224 -12.84 2.61 4.90
C LYS A 224 -14.17 3.19 4.48
N ILE A 225 -15.25 2.48 4.75
CA ILE A 225 -16.60 3.01 4.52
C ILE A 225 -16.95 3.87 5.74
N THR A 226 -17.04 5.18 5.55
CA THR A 226 -17.52 6.14 6.56
C THR A 226 -18.88 6.66 6.15
N ASN A 227 -19.69 7.11 7.12
CA ASN A 227 -21.00 7.71 6.81
C ASN A 227 -20.85 8.94 5.89
N ASP A 228 -19.82 9.77 6.11
CA ASP A 228 -19.53 10.91 5.24
C ASP A 228 -19.27 10.47 3.79
N LYS A 229 -18.55 9.35 3.61
CA LYS A 229 -18.26 8.82 2.27
C LYS A 229 -19.53 8.31 1.60
N ILE A 230 -20.39 7.63 2.35
CA ILE A 230 -21.70 7.20 1.85
C ILE A 230 -22.52 8.40 1.39
N ASP A 231 -22.59 9.46 2.20
CA ASP A 231 -23.34 10.69 1.87
C ASP A 231 -22.79 11.37 0.59
N GLU A 232 -21.47 11.51 0.47
CA GLU A 232 -20.85 12.05 -0.75
C GLU A 232 -21.15 11.21 -1.99
N ASP A 233 -21.02 9.89 -1.90
CA ASP A 233 -21.26 8.98 -3.01
C ASP A 233 -22.75 8.99 -3.42
N MET A 234 -23.67 9.09 -2.45
CA MET A 234 -25.11 9.23 -2.71
C MET A 234 -25.47 10.56 -3.36
N LYS A 235 -24.85 11.68 -2.93
CA LYS A 235 -25.02 12.99 -3.59
C LYS A 235 -24.52 12.98 -5.04
N MET A 236 -23.40 12.30 -5.30
CA MET A 236 -22.88 12.15 -6.66
C MET A 236 -23.77 11.24 -7.52
N LEU A 237 -24.33 10.18 -6.92
CA LEU A 237 -25.31 9.33 -7.58
C LEU A 237 -26.57 10.11 -7.96
N GLU A 238 -27.14 10.88 -7.02
CA GLU A 238 -28.31 11.72 -7.23
C GLU A 238 -28.11 12.65 -8.44
N LYS A 239 -26.96 13.33 -8.52
CA LYS A 239 -26.58 14.16 -9.68
C LYS A 239 -26.51 13.37 -10.99
N ARG A 240 -26.00 12.13 -10.96
CA ARG A 240 -25.85 11.28 -12.15
C ARG A 240 -27.18 10.71 -12.65
N ILE A 241 -28.15 10.51 -11.77
CA ILE A 241 -29.47 9.94 -12.09
C ILE A 241 -30.58 10.99 -12.23
N ALA A 242 -30.29 12.25 -11.86
CA ALA A 242 -31.21 13.37 -12.02
C ALA A 242 -31.76 13.42 -13.46
N GLY A 243 -33.09 13.41 -13.58
CA GLY A 243 -33.79 13.45 -14.87
C GLY A 243 -33.79 12.15 -15.68
N LYS A 244 -33.05 11.10 -15.27
CA LYS A 244 -33.02 9.80 -15.99
C LYS A 244 -34.21 8.90 -15.66
N PHE A 245 -34.76 9.04 -14.46
CA PHE A 245 -35.91 8.28 -14.00
C PHE A 245 -37.02 9.24 -13.60
N LYS A 246 -38.23 8.99 -14.09
CA LYS A 246 -39.43 9.72 -13.68
C LYS A 246 -40.31 8.77 -12.90
N PHE A 247 -40.66 9.17 -11.69
CA PHE A 247 -41.69 8.47 -10.94
C PHE A 247 -43.05 8.86 -11.52
N ALA A 248 -43.81 7.87 -11.98
CA ALA A 248 -45.19 8.10 -12.40
C ALA A 248 -46.03 8.34 -11.13
N ILE A 249 -46.62 9.54 -11.05
CA ILE A 249 -47.63 9.88 -10.04
C ILE A 249 -49.00 9.56 -10.64
#